data_AF-A0A7C1W6W6-F1
#
_entry.id   AF-A0A7C1W6W6-F1
#
_cell.length_a   1.000
_cell.length_b   1.000
_cell.length_c   1.000
_cell.angle_alpha   90.00
_cell.angle_beta   90.00
_cell.angle_gamma   90.00
#
_symmetry.space_group_name_H-M   'P 1'
#
loop_
_entity.id
_entity.type
_entity.pdbx_description
1 polymer ?
#
loop_
_entity_poly.entity_id
_entity_poly.type
_entity_poly.pdbx_seq_one_letter_code
_entity_poly.pdbx_strand_id
1 'polypeptide(L)' 'MKTVSSIPQHQQSIHLAFEQRRLETLIREGKLHAADFNCLDKSSKRTVWSLLLSVAARRLG' A
#
# COMPACT_ATOMS: atom_id res chain seq x y z
N MET A 1 19.65 12.70 38.34
CA MET A 1 19.18 11.73 37.34
C MET A 1 18.03 12.38 36.58
N LYS A 2 18.15 12.59 35.27
CA LYS A 2 17.09 13.21 34.45
C LYS A 2 16.22 12.08 33.89
N THR A 3 15.00 11.95 34.39
CA THR A 3 14.01 11.00 33.88
C THR A 3 13.57 11.45 32.49
N VAL A 4 14.00 10.72 31.46
CA VAL A 4 13.43 10.82 30.12
C VAL A 4 12.07 10.15 30.16
N SER A 5 11.01 10.96 30.27
CA SER A 5 9.64 10.51 30.09
C SER A 5 9.42 10.26 28.60
N SER A 6 9.38 8.98 28.20
CA SER A 6 8.99 8.55 26.86
C SER A 6 7.53 8.90 26.61
N ILE A 7 7.30 9.82 25.67
CA ILE A 7 5.94 10.10 25.17
C ILE A 7 5.46 8.83 24.46
N PRO A 8 4.30 8.25 24.80
CA PRO A 8 3.73 7.17 24.01
C PRO A 8 3.44 7.70 22.61
N GLN A 9 4.22 7.25 21.63
CA GLN A 9 3.96 7.52 20.22
C GLN A 9 2.68 6.77 19.85
N HIS A 10 1.53 7.41 20.02
CA HIS A 10 0.32 7.01 19.34
C HIS A 10 0.62 7.17 17.85
N GLN A 11 0.96 6.09 17.14
CA GLN A 11 1.23 6.12 15.71
C GLN A 11 0.00 6.76 15.05
N GLN A 12 0.14 7.99 14.58
CA GLN A 12 -0.89 8.67 13.82
C GLN A 12 -0.97 7.95 12.48
N SER A 13 -1.97 7.08 12.32
CA SER A 13 -2.19 6.37 11.06
C SER A 13 -2.74 7.35 10.03
N ILE A 14 -2.07 7.43 8.88
CA ILE A 14 -2.59 8.16 7.74
C ILE A 14 -3.47 7.20 6.95
N HIS A 15 -4.78 7.40 7.02
CA HIS A 15 -5.75 6.65 6.22
C HIS A 15 -5.82 7.27 4.82
N LEU A 16 -5.28 6.57 3.83
CA LEU A 16 -5.35 6.96 2.42
C LEU A 16 -6.35 6.08 1.69
N ALA A 17 -7.28 6.71 0.98
CA ALA A 17 -8.21 6.04 0.08
C ALA A 17 -7.89 6.44 -1.37
N PHE A 18 -7.84 5.45 -2.25
CA PHE A 18 -7.65 5.67 -3.69
C PHE A 18 -8.85 5.16 -4.44
N GLU A 19 -9.27 5.90 -5.46
CA GLU A 19 -10.10 5.31 -6.51
C GLU A 19 -9.31 4.19 -7.22
N GLN A 20 -10.02 3.14 -7.63
CA GLN A 20 -9.40 1.97 -8.27
C GLN A 20 -8.58 2.34 -9.52
N ARG A 21 -9.06 3.29 -10.34
CA ARG A 21 -8.34 3.77 -11.51
C ARG A 21 -7.02 4.44 -11.14
N ARG A 22 -7.02 5.28 -10.09
CA ARG A 22 -5.81 5.95 -9.61
C ARG A 22 -4.79 4.95 -9.08
N LEU A 23 -5.26 3.95 -8.32
CA LEU A 23 -4.42 2.86 -7.84
C LEU A 23 -3.77 2.09 -8.99
N GLU A 24 -4.54 1.74 -10.03
CA GLU A 24 -4.02 1.06 -11.22
C GLU A 24 -2.95 1.89 -11.93
N THR A 25 -3.18 3.20 -12.13
CA THR A 25 -2.18 4.10 -12.73
C THR A 25 -0.88 4.13 -11.93
N LEU A 26 -0.96 4.27 -10.61
CA LEU A 26 0.22 4.31 -9.75
C LEU A 26 1.02 3.00 -9.81
N ILE A 27 0.34 1.85 -9.87
CA ILE A 27 0.98 0.54 -10.04
C ILE A 27 1.65 0.44 -11.43
N ARG A 28 0.95 0.84 -12.49
CA ARG A 28 1.48 0.82 -13.87
C ARG A 28 2.71 1.69 -14.06
N GLU A 29 2.72 2.85 -13.41
CA GLU A 29 3.85 3.80 -13.41
C GLU A 29 5.01 3.33 -12.51
N GLY A 30 4.85 2.23 -11.76
CA GLY A 30 5.87 1.74 -10.83
C GLY A 30 6.03 2.58 -9.57
N LYS A 31 5.05 3.43 -9.25
CA LYS A 31 5.03 4.28 -8.05
C LYS A 31 4.57 3.55 -6.79
N LEU A 32 3.92 2.39 -6.96
CA LEU A 32 3.52 1.50 -5.89
C LEU A 32 3.99 0.08 -6.19
N HIS A 33 4.62 -0.54 -5.19
CA HIS A 33 5.11 -1.91 -5.22
C HIS A 33 4.24 -2.82 -4.35
N ALA A 34 4.36 -4.12 -4.59
CA ALA A 34 3.73 -5.16 -3.77
C ALA A 34 3.93 -4.98 -2.25
N ALA A 35 5.12 -4.57 -1.84
CA ALA A 35 5.48 -4.40 -0.43
C ALA A 35 4.67 -3.28 0.25
N ASP A 36 4.23 -2.27 -0.50
CA ASP A 36 3.45 -1.14 0.03
C ASP A 36 2.06 -1.58 0.52
N PHE A 37 1.61 -2.77 0.13
CA PHE A 37 0.30 -3.33 0.46
C PHE A 37 0.33 -4.37 1.58
N ASN A 38 1.46 -4.53 2.28
CA ASN A 38 1.59 -5.52 3.36
C ASN A 38 0.64 -5.28 4.54
N CYS A 39 0.25 -4.03 4.79
CA CYS A 39 -0.65 -3.64 5.87
C CYS A 39 -2.14 -3.87 5.58
N LEU A 40 -2.49 -4.22 4.33
CA LEU A 40 -3.87 -4.45 3.96
C LEU A 40 -4.44 -5.74 4.57
N ASP A 41 -5.75 -5.73 4.82
CA ASP A 41 -6.49 -6.94 5.16
C ASP A 41 -6.52 -7.95 3.99
N LYS A 42 -6.92 -9.18 4.28
CA LYS A 42 -6.91 -10.29 3.30
C LYS A 42 -7.78 -10.02 2.08
N SER A 43 -8.93 -9.36 2.24
CA SER A 43 -9.83 -9.02 1.13
C SER A 43 -9.19 -7.97 0.24
N SER A 44 -8.72 -6.87 0.83
CA SER A 44 -8.05 -5.78 0.12
C SER A 44 -6.80 -6.25 -0.62
N LYS A 45 -5.98 -7.12 -0.02
CA LYS A 45 -4.80 -7.74 -0.67
C LYS A 45 -5.16 -8.49 -1.94
N ARG A 46 -6.27 -9.24 -1.95
CA ARG A 46 -6.69 -10.02 -3.13
C ARG A 46 -6.97 -9.12 -4.32
N THR A 47 -7.68 -8.02 -4.10
CA THR A 47 -8.00 -7.03 -5.13
C THR A 47 -6.74 -6.41 -5.72
N VAL A 48 -5.82 -5.95 -4.86
CA VAL A 48 -4.56 -5.34 -5.31
C VAL A 48 -3.68 -6.35 -6.06
N TRP A 49 -3.63 -7.61 -5.61
CA TRP A 49 -2.86 -8.63 -6.30
C TRP A 49 -3.39 -8.95 -7.70
N SER A 50 -4.72 -8.98 -7.87
CA SER A 50 -5.31 -9.14 -9.19
C SER A 50 -4.93 -7.99 -10.14
N LEU A 51 -4.87 -6.76 -9.63
CA LEU A 51 -4.38 -5.59 -10.38
C LEU A 51 -2.91 -5.72 -10.76
N LEU A 52 -2.03 -6.06 -9.81
CA LEU A 52 -0.60 -6.25 -10.05
C LEU A 52 -0.33 -7.34 -11.09
N LEU A 53 -1.00 -8.49 -10.98
CA LEU A 53 -0.92 -9.58 -11.97
C LEU A 53 -1.38 -9.12 -13.35
N SER A 54 -2.48 -8.37 -13.43
CA SER A 54 -3.01 -7.86 -14.71
C SER A 54 -2.09 -6.83 -15.36
N VAL A 55 -1.37 -6.05 -14.57
CA VAL A 55 -0.35 -5.11 -15.06
C VAL A 55 0.90 -5.86 -15.52
N ALA A 56 1.35 -6.85 -14.76
CA ALA A 56 2.52 -7.67 -15.11
C ALA A 56 2.28 -8.47 -16.40
N ALA A 57 1.12 -9.11 -16.55
CA ALA A 57 0.75 -9.84 -17.76
C ALA A 57 0.81 -8.97 -19.03
N ARG A 58 0.38 -7.70 -18.92
CA ARG A 58 0.45 -6.73 -20.02
C ARG A 58 1.86 -6.29 -20.40
N ARG A 59 2.86 -6.51 -19.54
CA ARG A 59 4.27 -6.22 -19.82
C ARG A 59 5.02 -7.44 -20.37
N LEU A 60 4.44 -8.63 -20.27
CA LEU A 60 5.04 -9.90 -20.68
C LEU A 60 4.54 -10.41 -22.04
N GLY A 61 3.50 -9.80 -22.60
CA GLY A 61 3.01 -10.05 -23.96
C GLY A 61 3.29 -8.87 -24.86
#